data_AF-A0A6A6IJ11-F1
#
_entry.id   AF-A0A6A6IJ11-F1
#
_cell.length_a   1.000
_cell.length_b   1.000
_cell.length_c   1.000
_cell.angle_alpha   90.00
_cell.angle_beta   90.00
_cell.angle_gamma   90.00
#
_symmetry.space_group_name_H-M   'P 1'
#
loop_
_entity.id
_entity.type
_entity.pdbx_description
1 polymer ?
#
loop_
_entity_poly.entity_id
_entity_poly.type
_entity_poly.pdbx_seq_one_letter_code
_entity_poly.pdbx_strand_id
1 'polypeptide(L)'
;MSDTPPPQRLFPPTSPLSASTVAQTPELLRLLAQFRARVESFRMDMEGPPPAAPQKPLPPRENKAPEELKPIVTLVPALEETKYRDEEDKSKKSLAYIRAQRGVLRYLDTCAADSLNAAKARALTESIDPVNKYPSAREALRLCYYMRSQGFDTIAVFHHKRTLMRLFVVLDRSAGTLYWEQNYKTGRIKEFRNARRSTRRHAVDFSDLVDSDLLASLRGGVGAAGHAEAPAQPPPGERQDQLNVGR
;
A
#
# COMPACT_ATOMS: atom_id res chain seq x y z
N MET A 1 -28.48 55.04 -21.82
CA MET A 1 -28.74 53.61 -22.05
C MET A 1 -27.89 53.20 -23.23
N SER A 2 -26.72 52.62 -22.96
CA SER A 2 -25.71 52.35 -24.00
C SER A 2 -25.63 50.83 -24.19
N ASP A 3 -26.27 50.37 -25.25
CA ASP A 3 -26.35 48.97 -25.65
C ASP A 3 -25.02 48.56 -26.28
N THR A 4 -24.27 47.71 -25.57
CA THR A 4 -22.95 47.22 -26.04
C THR A 4 -23.07 45.72 -26.28
N PRO A 5 -22.99 45.23 -27.53
CA PRO A 5 -23.15 43.81 -27.82
C PRO A 5 -21.96 42.98 -27.31
N PRO A 6 -22.20 41.73 -26.89
CA PRO A 6 -21.15 40.86 -26.34
C PRO A 6 -20.20 40.33 -27.42
N PRO A 7 -18.92 40.08 -27.08
CA PRO A 7 -17.91 39.62 -28.01
C PRO A 7 -18.16 38.16 -28.43
N GLN A 8 -18.25 37.94 -29.74
CA GLN A 8 -18.36 36.61 -30.35
C GLN A 8 -17.04 35.84 -30.19
N ARG A 9 -17.07 34.71 -29.49
CA ARG A 9 -15.93 33.80 -29.36
C ARG A 9 -15.81 32.94 -30.62
N LEU A 10 -14.81 33.24 -31.45
CA LEU A 10 -14.33 32.38 -32.53
C LEU A 10 -13.72 31.10 -31.94
N PHE A 11 -14.39 29.97 -32.15
CA PHE A 11 -13.81 28.65 -31.87
C PHE A 11 -12.85 28.27 -33.00
N PRO A 12 -11.63 27.80 -32.69
CA PRO A 12 -10.70 27.33 -33.71
C PRO A 12 -11.18 25.98 -34.32
N PRO A 13 -10.84 25.70 -35.58
CA PRO A 13 -11.20 24.45 -36.25
C PRO A 13 -10.53 23.25 -35.58
N THR A 14 -11.34 22.23 -35.30
CA THR A 14 -10.91 20.92 -34.82
C THR A 14 -10.17 20.16 -35.92
N SER A 15 -8.85 20.00 -35.76
CA SER A 15 -8.06 19.14 -36.63
C SER A 15 -8.42 17.65 -36.43
N PRO A 16 -8.51 16.86 -37.52
CA PRO A 16 -8.80 15.43 -37.42
C PRO A 16 -7.59 14.67 -36.85
N LEU A 17 -7.88 13.85 -35.83
CA LEU A 17 -6.97 12.87 -35.23
C LEU A 17 -6.46 11.90 -36.31
N SER A 18 -5.19 12.01 -36.66
CA SER A 18 -4.50 11.04 -37.50
C SER A 18 -4.35 9.71 -36.75
N ALA A 19 -4.84 8.63 -37.35
CA ALA A 19 -4.69 7.27 -36.86
C ALA A 19 -3.20 6.91 -36.83
N SER A 20 -2.66 6.77 -35.62
CA SER A 20 -1.28 6.31 -35.41
C SER A 20 -1.24 4.80 -35.64
N THR A 21 -0.77 4.41 -36.82
CA THR A 21 -0.41 3.03 -37.17
C THR A 21 0.66 2.55 -36.21
N VAL A 22 0.27 1.66 -35.29
CA VAL A 22 1.19 0.92 -34.42
C VAL A 22 2.00 -0.02 -35.32
N ALA A 23 3.16 0.45 -35.75
CA ALA A 23 4.17 -0.39 -36.36
C ALA A 23 4.61 -1.44 -35.34
N GLN A 24 4.11 -2.68 -35.49
CA GLN A 24 4.61 -3.84 -34.76
C GLN A 24 6.09 -4.00 -35.09
N THR A 25 6.93 -3.76 -34.09
CA THR A 25 8.38 -3.84 -34.23
C THR A 25 8.81 -5.31 -34.41
N PRO A 26 9.66 -5.63 -35.41
CA PRO A 26 10.11 -6.99 -35.69
C PRO A 26 10.90 -7.64 -34.53
N GLU A 27 11.37 -6.82 -33.57
CA GLU A 27 11.99 -7.26 -32.32
C GLU A 27 11.06 -8.10 -31.44
N LEU A 28 9.78 -7.74 -31.32
CA LEU A 28 8.83 -8.49 -30.47
C LEU A 28 8.53 -9.88 -31.04
N LEU A 29 8.49 -10.03 -32.36
CA LEU A 29 8.31 -11.34 -33.01
C LEU A 29 9.54 -12.23 -32.80
N ARG A 30 10.74 -11.65 -32.82
CA ARG A 30 12.00 -12.38 -32.57
C ARG A 30 12.10 -12.89 -31.13
N LEU A 31 11.63 -12.09 -30.16
CA LEU A 31 11.64 -12.44 -28.74
C LEU A 31 10.62 -13.55 -28.41
N LEU A 32 9.44 -13.52 -29.05
CA LEU A 32 8.45 -14.60 -28.94
C LEU A 32 8.95 -15.92 -29.56
N ALA A 33 9.67 -15.87 -30.69
CA ALA A 33 10.25 -17.06 -31.31
C ALA A 33 11.35 -17.70 -30.43
N GLN A 34 12.21 -16.89 -29.81
CA GLN A 34 13.23 -17.40 -28.87
C GLN A 34 12.62 -18.03 -27.62
N PHE A 35 11.52 -17.47 -27.11
CA PHE A 35 10.84 -18.04 -25.94
C PHE A 35 10.23 -19.41 -26.25
N ARG A 36 9.64 -19.58 -27.45
CA ARG A 36 9.06 -20.87 -27.88
C ARG A 36 10.11 -21.98 -28.04
N ALA A 37 11.27 -21.67 -28.62
CA ALA A 37 12.36 -22.65 -28.78
C ALA A 37 12.92 -23.16 -27.44
N ARG A 38 12.93 -22.30 -26.41
CA ARG A 38 13.45 -22.67 -25.08
C ARG A 38 12.53 -23.62 -24.31
N VAL A 39 11.21 -23.57 -24.57
CA VAL A 39 10.23 -24.45 -23.93
C VAL A 39 10.28 -25.87 -24.52
N GLU A 40 10.59 -26.02 -25.82
CA GLU A 40 10.72 -27.36 -26.42
C GLU A 40 12.02 -28.08 -26.03
N SER A 41 13.11 -27.34 -25.79
CA SER A 41 14.38 -27.91 -25.32
C SER A 41 14.29 -28.56 -23.93
N PHE A 42 13.25 -28.26 -23.14
CA PHE A 42 13.11 -28.81 -21.78
C PHE A 42 12.33 -30.15 -21.74
N ARG A 43 11.86 -30.64 -22.90
CA ARG A 43 11.01 -31.85 -22.98
C ARG A 43 11.75 -33.11 -23.41
N MET A 44 13.07 -33.07 -23.67
CA MET A 44 13.76 -34.15 -24.37
C MET A 44 14.78 -34.96 -23.53
N ASP A 45 14.99 -34.67 -22.25
CA ASP A 45 15.90 -35.46 -21.39
C ASP A 45 15.15 -36.38 -20.40
N MET A 46 14.32 -37.27 -20.94
CA MET A 46 13.66 -38.36 -20.20
C MET A 46 13.96 -39.73 -20.84
N GLU A 47 15.21 -39.95 -21.27
CA GLU A 47 15.73 -41.30 -21.49
C GLU A 47 16.42 -41.79 -20.22
N GLY A 48 15.73 -42.67 -19.50
CA GLY A 48 16.23 -43.29 -18.27
C GLY A 48 17.30 -44.36 -18.54
N PRO A 49 18.17 -44.64 -17.56
CA PRO A 49 19.19 -45.68 -17.65
C PRO A 49 18.58 -47.10 -17.69
N PRO A 50 19.32 -48.09 -18.23
CA PRO A 50 18.83 -49.45 -18.49
C PRO A 50 18.45 -50.22 -17.21
N PRO A 51 17.53 -51.20 -17.33
CA PRO A 51 17.03 -51.98 -16.20
C PRO A 51 18.13 -52.86 -15.58
N ALA A 52 18.40 -52.64 -14.29
CA ALA A 52 19.27 -53.49 -13.49
C ALA A 52 18.61 -54.84 -13.17
N ALA A 53 19.44 -55.89 -13.13
CA ALA A 53 19.11 -57.29 -12.90
C ALA A 53 18.26 -57.56 -11.63
N PRO A 54 17.49 -58.67 -11.58
CA PRO A 54 16.57 -58.99 -10.49
C PRO A 54 17.30 -59.20 -9.16
N GLN A 55 17.20 -58.22 -8.26
CA GLN A 55 17.61 -58.37 -6.87
C GLN A 55 16.47 -58.99 -6.07
N LYS A 56 16.82 -59.96 -5.21
CA LYS A 56 15.92 -60.58 -4.23
C LYS A 56 15.11 -59.51 -3.48
N PRO A 57 13.78 -59.66 -3.30
CA PRO A 57 12.97 -58.69 -2.59
C PRO A 57 13.44 -58.58 -1.14
N LEU A 58 14.10 -57.47 -0.83
CA LEU A 58 14.30 -57.06 0.55
C LEU A 58 12.91 -56.76 1.15
N PRO A 59 12.67 -57.08 2.44
CA PRO A 59 11.45 -56.67 3.11
C PRO A 59 11.30 -55.15 2.96
N PRO A 60 10.06 -54.63 2.75
CA PRO A 60 9.85 -53.20 2.53
C PRO A 60 10.45 -52.43 3.69
N ARG A 61 11.61 -51.80 3.47
CA ARG A 61 12.07 -50.74 4.36
C ARG A 61 11.02 -49.67 4.20
N GLU A 62 10.23 -49.48 5.26
CA GLU A 62 9.33 -48.36 5.42
C GLU A 62 10.21 -47.09 5.46
N ASN A 63 10.67 -46.68 4.28
CA ASN A 63 11.30 -45.40 4.04
C ASN A 63 10.19 -44.38 4.17
N LYS A 64 9.79 -44.06 5.40
CA LYS A 64 9.10 -42.81 5.67
C LYS A 64 10.01 -41.73 5.12
N ALA A 65 9.62 -41.18 3.97
CA ALA A 65 10.26 -40.01 3.41
C ALA A 65 10.43 -39.01 4.57
N PRO A 66 11.61 -38.39 4.75
CA PRO A 66 11.78 -37.36 5.75
C PRO A 66 10.61 -36.40 5.59
N GLU A 67 9.72 -36.34 6.57
CA GLU A 67 8.62 -35.39 6.56
C GLU A 67 9.28 -34.02 6.39
N GLU A 68 9.07 -33.39 5.24
CA GLU A 68 9.59 -32.05 4.97
C GLU A 68 9.09 -31.14 6.09
N LEU A 69 9.97 -30.87 7.05
CA LEU A 69 9.71 -29.95 8.13
C LEU A 69 9.53 -28.57 7.50
N LYS A 70 8.28 -28.22 7.20
CA LYS A 70 7.92 -26.89 6.72
C LYS A 70 8.31 -25.91 7.83
N PRO A 71 9.23 -24.97 7.57
CA PRO A 71 9.61 -24.00 8.59
C PRO A 71 8.36 -23.19 8.97
N ILE A 72 7.93 -23.34 10.23
CA ILE A 72 6.88 -22.51 10.81
C ILE A 72 7.55 -21.18 11.15
N VAL A 73 7.55 -20.25 10.20
CA VAL A 73 8.03 -18.88 10.44
C VAL A 73 6.83 -18.06 10.89
N THR A 74 6.68 -17.88 12.20
CA THR A 74 5.67 -16.97 12.75
C THR A 74 6.20 -15.55 12.60
N LEU A 75 5.85 -14.90 11.49
CA LEU A 75 6.16 -13.48 11.29
C LEU A 75 5.26 -12.66 12.21
N VAL A 76 5.86 -12.06 13.25
CA VAL A 76 5.17 -11.14 14.14
C VAL A 76 5.18 -9.76 13.47
N PRO A 77 4.00 -9.16 13.19
CA PRO A 77 3.94 -7.82 12.63
C PRO A 77 4.74 -6.82 13.46
N ALA A 78 5.51 -5.95 12.80
CA ALA A 78 6.28 -4.92 13.48
C ALA A 78 5.35 -3.87 14.11
N LEU A 79 4.20 -3.63 13.47
CA LEU A 79 3.20 -2.67 13.88
C LEU A 79 1.97 -3.35 14.49
N GLU A 80 1.32 -2.67 15.44
CA GLU A 80 0.01 -3.09 15.94
C GLU A 80 -1.03 -3.11 14.83
N GLU A 81 -2.05 -3.95 15.01
CA GLU A 81 -3.19 -4.03 14.11
C GLU A 81 -3.83 -2.64 13.95
N THR A 82 -4.14 -2.26 12.71
CA THR A 82 -4.79 -0.99 12.46
C THR A 82 -6.27 -1.08 12.76
N LYS A 83 -6.81 -0.09 13.47
CA LYS A 83 -8.27 0.07 13.66
C LYS A 83 -9.00 0.45 12.36
N TYR A 84 -8.26 0.80 11.31
CA TYR A 84 -8.85 1.21 10.04
C TYR A 84 -9.50 0.03 9.32
N ARG A 85 -10.79 0.19 8.97
CA ARG A 85 -11.52 -0.73 8.09
C ARG A 85 -11.98 0.00 6.85
N ASP A 86 -11.57 -0.48 5.67
CA ASP A 86 -11.90 0.15 4.38
C ASP A 86 -13.41 0.12 4.08
N GLU A 87 -14.16 -0.78 4.72
CA GLU A 87 -15.63 -0.89 4.65
C GLU A 87 -16.34 0.25 5.40
N GLU A 88 -15.74 0.76 6.46
CA GLU A 88 -16.29 1.86 7.26
C GLU A 88 -16.07 3.22 6.60
N ASP A 89 -15.14 3.29 5.64
CA ASP A 89 -14.87 4.50 4.88
C ASP A 89 -15.97 4.77 3.83
N LYS A 90 -16.96 5.56 4.23
CA LYS A 90 -18.13 5.95 3.41
C LYS A 90 -17.83 6.87 2.22
N SER A 91 -16.58 7.25 2.02
CA SER A 91 -16.24 8.10 0.89
C SER A 91 -16.39 7.39 -0.46
N LYS A 92 -16.60 8.19 -1.51
CA LYS A 92 -16.55 7.67 -2.88
C LYS A 92 -15.12 7.21 -3.20
N LYS A 93 -14.98 5.94 -3.57
CA LYS A 93 -13.73 5.34 -4.05
C LYS A 93 -13.64 5.54 -5.56
N SER A 94 -12.54 6.10 -6.04
CA SER A 94 -12.29 6.22 -7.48
C SER A 94 -12.03 4.83 -8.07
N LEU A 95 -12.40 4.60 -9.34
CA LEU A 95 -12.12 3.32 -10.01
C LEU A 95 -10.61 3.02 -10.02
N ALA A 96 -9.78 4.06 -10.12
CA ALA A 96 -8.33 3.93 -10.11
C ALA A 96 -7.81 3.50 -8.73
N TYR A 97 -8.38 4.03 -7.64
CA TYR A 97 -8.09 3.54 -6.29
C TYR A 97 -8.45 2.06 -6.12
N ILE A 98 -9.62 1.62 -6.60
CA ILE A 98 -10.03 0.20 -6.54
C ILE A 98 -9.05 -0.69 -7.32
N ARG A 99 -8.53 -0.21 -8.46
CA ARG A 99 -7.48 -0.93 -9.22
C ARG A 99 -6.18 -1.04 -8.43
N ALA A 100 -5.78 0.01 -7.71
CA ALA A 100 -4.62 -0.03 -6.82
C ALA A 100 -4.80 -1.05 -5.69
N GLN A 101 -5.99 -1.11 -5.07
CA GLN A 101 -6.33 -2.12 -4.06
C GLN A 101 -6.21 -3.55 -4.62
N ARG A 102 -6.74 -3.80 -5.83
CA ARG A 102 -6.54 -5.09 -6.52
C ARG A 102 -5.07 -5.39 -6.79
N GLY A 103 -4.26 -4.37 -7.06
CA GLY A 103 -2.81 -4.49 -7.22
C GLY A 103 -2.12 -4.96 -5.93
N VAL A 104 -2.56 -4.46 -4.78
CA VAL A 104 -2.09 -4.90 -3.45
C VAL A 104 -2.46 -6.37 -3.21
N LEU A 105 -3.69 -6.77 -3.48
CA LEU A 105 -4.12 -8.18 -3.31
C LEU A 105 -3.34 -9.12 -4.23
N ARG A 106 -3.16 -8.75 -5.50
CA ARG A 106 -2.34 -9.51 -6.45
C ARG A 106 -0.88 -9.64 -6.01
N TYR A 107 -0.35 -8.65 -5.30
CA TYR A 107 0.98 -8.76 -4.72
C TYR A 107 1.00 -9.89 -3.69
N LEU A 108 0.02 -9.93 -2.79
CA LEU A 108 -0.10 -10.98 -1.76
C LEU A 108 -0.29 -12.39 -2.32
N ASP A 109 -0.92 -12.52 -3.49
CA ASP A 109 -1.03 -13.82 -4.18
C ASP A 109 0.34 -14.41 -4.59
N THR A 110 1.36 -13.56 -4.73
CA THR A 110 2.68 -13.94 -5.28
C THR A 110 3.84 -13.73 -4.31
N CYS A 111 3.66 -12.86 -3.32
CA CYS A 111 4.70 -12.38 -2.43
C CYS A 111 4.13 -12.24 -1.01
N ALA A 112 4.90 -12.60 0.01
CA ALA A 112 4.52 -12.37 1.40
C ALA A 112 4.50 -10.87 1.75
N ALA A 113 3.71 -10.46 2.74
CA ALA A 113 3.51 -9.05 3.09
C ALA A 113 4.81 -8.36 3.57
N ASP A 114 5.65 -9.09 4.30
CA ASP A 114 6.96 -8.68 4.80
C ASP A 114 7.99 -8.43 3.68
N SER A 115 7.79 -9.02 2.50
CA SER A 115 8.65 -8.80 1.33
C SER A 115 8.40 -7.46 0.62
N LEU A 116 7.38 -6.69 1.03
CA LEU A 116 7.08 -5.40 0.43
C LEU A 116 8.24 -4.44 0.65
N ASN A 117 8.79 -3.91 -0.43
CA ASN A 117 9.82 -2.87 -0.36
C ASN A 117 9.25 -1.50 -0.76
N ALA A 118 9.99 -0.44 -0.43
CA ALA A 118 9.60 0.93 -0.72
C ALA A 118 9.34 1.19 -2.23
N ALA A 119 10.10 0.56 -3.12
CA ALA A 119 9.90 0.74 -4.55
C ALA A 119 8.56 0.15 -5.02
N LYS A 120 8.18 -1.02 -4.51
CA LYS A 120 6.89 -1.66 -4.80
C LYS A 120 5.73 -0.91 -4.15
N ALA A 121 5.86 -0.51 -2.89
CA ALA A 121 4.88 0.33 -2.21
C ALA A 121 4.61 1.62 -2.98
N ARG A 122 5.66 2.30 -3.43
CA ARG A 122 5.56 3.49 -4.27
C ARG A 122 4.83 3.20 -5.59
N ALA A 123 5.21 2.13 -6.30
CA ALA A 123 4.56 1.78 -7.57
C ALA A 123 3.05 1.49 -7.39
N LEU A 124 2.66 0.89 -6.27
CA LEU A 124 1.26 0.68 -5.92
C LEU A 124 0.55 2.02 -5.66
N THR A 125 1.17 2.96 -4.93
CA THR A 125 0.64 4.31 -4.73
C THR A 125 0.51 5.09 -6.03
N GLU A 126 1.53 5.09 -6.88
CA GLU A 126 1.52 5.74 -8.19
C GLU A 126 0.46 5.15 -9.14
N SER A 127 0.03 3.90 -8.92
CA SER A 127 -1.00 3.27 -9.74
C SER A 127 -2.41 3.85 -9.54
N ILE A 128 -2.63 4.58 -8.45
CA ILE A 128 -3.89 5.30 -8.18
C ILE A 128 -4.13 6.39 -9.23
N ASP A 129 -3.08 7.11 -9.66
CA ASP A 129 -3.16 8.04 -10.81
C ASP A 129 -2.25 7.54 -11.92
N PRO A 130 -2.75 6.71 -12.85
CA PRO A 130 -1.92 6.13 -13.88
C PRO A 130 -1.38 7.16 -14.88
N VAL A 131 -2.00 8.34 -14.98
CA VAL A 131 -1.65 9.38 -15.96
C VAL A 131 -0.50 10.23 -15.42
N ASN A 132 -0.68 10.85 -14.25
CA ASN A 132 0.34 11.77 -13.72
C ASN A 132 1.24 11.12 -12.66
N LYS A 133 0.88 9.94 -12.15
CA LYS A 133 1.55 9.30 -11.00
C LYS A 133 1.51 10.15 -9.73
N TYR A 134 0.53 11.06 -9.65
CA TYR A 134 0.39 12.04 -8.58
C TYR A 134 -0.99 11.94 -7.91
N PRO A 135 -1.26 10.84 -7.16
CA PRO A 135 -2.51 10.71 -6.44
C PRO A 135 -2.67 11.80 -5.39
N SER A 136 -3.93 12.06 -5.01
CA SER A 136 -4.23 12.96 -3.92
C SER A 136 -3.64 12.43 -2.60
N ALA A 137 -3.25 13.34 -1.69
CA ALA A 137 -2.73 12.94 -0.38
C ALA A 137 -3.71 12.06 0.39
N ARG A 138 -5.02 12.30 0.23
CA ARG A 138 -6.08 11.48 0.81
C ARG A 138 -6.08 10.06 0.25
N GLU A 139 -5.99 9.88 -1.06
CA GLU A 139 -5.96 8.54 -1.66
C GLU A 139 -4.67 7.78 -1.32
N ALA A 140 -3.52 8.46 -1.33
CA ALA A 140 -2.25 7.86 -0.92
C ALA A 140 -2.28 7.41 0.55
N LEU A 141 -2.81 8.24 1.45
CA LEU A 141 -2.98 7.90 2.86
C LEU A 141 -3.91 6.68 3.03
N ARG A 142 -5.03 6.67 2.31
CA ARG A 142 -5.98 5.56 2.34
C ARG A 142 -5.37 4.26 1.88
N LEU A 143 -4.62 4.30 0.78
CA LEU A 143 -3.95 3.09 0.31
C LEU A 143 -2.91 2.61 1.34
N CYS A 144 -2.22 3.52 2.04
CA CYS A 144 -1.34 3.15 3.15
C CYS A 144 -2.08 2.40 4.26
N TYR A 145 -3.23 2.91 4.73
CA TYR A 145 -4.01 2.21 5.74
C TYR A 145 -4.64 0.91 5.23
N TYR A 146 -5.04 0.87 3.97
CA TYR A 146 -5.51 -0.36 3.33
C TYR A 146 -4.40 -1.41 3.27
N MET A 147 -3.18 -1.05 2.85
CA MET A 147 -2.03 -1.96 2.92
C MET A 147 -1.82 -2.44 4.35
N ARG A 148 -1.89 -1.55 5.34
CA ARG A 148 -1.77 -1.96 6.75
C ARG A 148 -2.86 -2.96 7.19
N SER A 149 -4.11 -2.80 6.75
CA SER A 149 -5.18 -3.76 7.06
C SER A 149 -5.02 -5.11 6.36
N GLN A 150 -4.23 -5.18 5.28
CA GLN A 150 -3.86 -6.44 4.61
C GLN A 150 -2.59 -7.08 5.22
N GLY A 151 -2.08 -6.57 6.34
CA GLY A 151 -0.92 -7.13 7.04
C GLY A 151 0.44 -6.58 6.58
N PHE A 152 0.48 -5.54 5.75
CA PHE A 152 1.73 -4.87 5.42
C PHE A 152 2.14 -3.92 6.55
N ASP A 153 3.41 -3.97 6.95
CA ASP A 153 3.98 -3.04 7.92
C ASP A 153 4.25 -1.67 7.29
N THR A 154 3.19 -0.88 7.10
CA THR A 154 3.27 0.50 6.58
C THR A 154 2.76 1.53 7.58
N ILE A 155 3.37 2.71 7.58
CA ILE A 155 2.99 3.80 8.49
C ILE A 155 2.99 5.15 7.77
N ALA A 156 2.06 6.01 8.17
CA ALA A 156 1.97 7.40 7.75
C ALA A 156 2.39 8.33 8.89
N VAL A 157 3.25 9.32 8.58
CA VAL A 157 3.72 10.33 9.51
C VAL A 157 3.39 11.71 8.96
N PHE A 158 2.83 12.58 9.80
CA PHE A 158 2.46 13.94 9.43
C PHE A 158 3.37 14.96 10.12
N HIS A 159 3.93 15.87 9.33
CA HIS A 159 4.67 17.03 9.82
C HIS A 159 3.83 18.29 9.61
N HIS A 160 3.03 18.66 10.61
CA HIS A 160 2.09 19.77 10.50
C HIS A 160 2.76 21.12 10.17
N LYS A 161 3.91 21.41 10.80
CA LYS A 161 4.69 22.64 10.56
C LYS A 161 5.14 22.78 9.10
N ARG A 162 5.53 21.67 8.47
CA ARG A 162 6.01 21.64 7.07
C ARG A 162 4.90 21.28 6.08
N THR A 163 3.69 20.96 6.56
CA THR A 163 2.56 20.48 5.76
C THR A 163 2.89 19.25 4.92
N LEU A 164 3.76 18.37 5.44
CA LEU A 164 4.21 17.16 4.75
C LEU A 164 3.55 15.92 5.34
N MET A 165 3.17 15.01 4.45
CA MET A 165 2.78 13.64 4.74
C MET A 165 3.86 12.72 4.20
N ARG A 166 4.36 11.81 5.03
CA ARG A 166 5.39 10.83 4.68
C ARG A 166 4.87 9.43 4.94
N LEU A 167 5.08 8.52 3.98
CA LEU A 167 4.68 7.12 4.10
C LEU A 167 5.92 6.23 4.05
N PHE A 168 5.99 5.28 4.98
CA PHE A 168 7.11 4.38 5.18
C PHE A 168 6.68 2.93 5.10
N VAL A 169 7.57 2.08 4.60
CA VAL A 169 7.53 0.64 4.84
C VAL A 169 8.47 0.35 6.00
N VAL A 170 7.95 -0.28 7.05
CA VAL A 170 8.69 -0.64 8.26
C VAL A 170 9.30 -2.02 8.02
N LEU A 171 10.63 -2.10 8.13
CA LEU A 171 11.39 -3.36 8.02
C LEU A 171 11.64 -3.98 9.39
N ASP A 172 11.89 -3.12 10.37
CA ASP A 172 12.04 -3.47 11.78
C ASP A 172 11.37 -2.38 12.64
N ARG A 173 11.17 -2.64 13.94
CA ARG A 173 10.49 -1.71 14.86
C ARG A 173 11.16 -0.33 15.01
N SER A 174 12.41 -0.19 14.59
CA SER A 174 13.23 1.03 14.73
C SER A 174 13.42 1.79 13.41
N ALA A 175 13.27 1.14 12.27
CA ALA A 175 13.67 1.66 10.98
C ALA A 175 12.58 1.48 9.91
N GLY A 176 12.34 2.60 9.21
CA GLY A 176 11.46 2.63 8.06
C GLY A 176 12.21 3.06 6.81
N THR A 177 11.77 2.54 5.66
CA THR A 177 12.18 3.06 4.36
C THR A 177 11.08 3.97 3.83
N LEU A 178 11.40 5.26 3.69
CA LEU A 178 10.52 6.27 3.10
C LEU A 178 10.23 5.91 1.63
N TYR A 179 8.96 5.77 1.27
CA TYR A 179 8.55 5.50 -0.12
C TYR A 179 7.72 6.63 -0.74
N TRP A 180 7.11 7.48 0.11
CA TRP A 180 6.26 8.58 -0.33
C TRP A 180 6.45 9.81 0.54
N GLU A 181 6.59 10.99 -0.07
CA GLU A 181 6.56 12.29 0.63
C GLU A 181 5.75 13.26 -0.22
N GLN A 182 4.71 13.84 0.37
CA GLN A 182 3.78 14.73 -0.33
C GLN A 182 3.35 15.88 0.59
N ASN A 183 3.26 17.08 0.02
CA ASN A 183 2.63 18.19 0.72
C ASN A 183 1.10 18.02 0.66
N TYR A 184 0.46 17.79 1.79
CA TYR A 184 -0.97 17.47 1.82
C TYR A 184 -1.88 18.70 1.59
N LYS A 185 -1.33 19.93 1.60
CA LYS A 185 -2.06 21.15 1.23
C LYS A 185 -1.96 21.45 -0.26
N THR A 186 -0.77 21.30 -0.85
CA THR A 186 -0.52 21.67 -2.26
C THR A 186 -0.59 20.50 -3.23
N GLY A 187 -0.64 19.26 -2.72
CA GLY A 187 -0.61 18.04 -3.53
C GLY A 187 0.77 17.73 -4.13
N ARG A 188 1.77 18.61 -3.99
CA ARG A 188 3.11 18.42 -4.57
C ARG A 188 3.81 17.22 -3.94
N ILE A 189 4.27 16.32 -4.79
CA ILE A 189 4.99 15.11 -4.40
C ILE A 189 6.48 15.35 -4.57
N LYS A 190 7.28 14.92 -3.60
CA LYS A 190 8.72 14.94 -3.72
C LYS A 190 9.16 13.79 -4.60
N GLU A 191 9.78 14.12 -5.73
CA GLU A 191 10.41 13.12 -6.58
C GLU A 191 11.64 12.56 -5.88
N PHE A 192 11.65 11.25 -5.68
CA PHE A 192 12.83 10.54 -5.21
C PHE A 192 13.62 10.20 -6.46
N ARG A 193 14.62 11.02 -6.81
CA ARG A 193 15.55 10.71 -7.90
C ARG A 193 16.11 9.32 -7.65
N ASN A 194 15.66 8.36 -8.47
CA ASN A 194 15.94 6.93 -8.42
C ASN A 194 17.08 6.56 -7.47
N ALA A 195 16.73 6.15 -6.24
CA ALA A 195 17.65 5.67 -5.21
C ALA A 195 18.36 4.34 -5.59
N ARG A 196 18.39 3.98 -6.89
CA ARG A 196 19.12 2.83 -7.43
C ARG A 196 20.63 2.88 -7.12
N ARG A 197 21.17 4.01 -6.66
CA ARG A 197 22.57 4.16 -6.24
C ARG A 197 22.78 4.30 -4.72
N SER A 198 21.73 4.23 -3.91
CA SER A 198 21.84 4.55 -2.48
C SER A 198 20.97 3.63 -1.62
N THR A 199 21.14 2.32 -1.75
CA THR A 199 20.47 1.31 -0.91
C THR A 199 20.91 1.37 0.56
N ARG A 200 21.98 2.12 0.91
CA ARG A 200 22.47 2.21 2.29
C ARG A 200 22.13 3.51 3.06
N ARG A 201 21.57 4.55 2.43
CA ARG A 201 21.43 5.88 3.10
C ARG A 201 20.01 6.35 3.35
N HIS A 202 18.99 5.50 3.19
CA HIS A 202 17.59 5.90 3.32
C HIS A 202 16.80 5.12 4.37
N ALA A 203 17.47 4.29 5.17
CA ALA A 203 16.90 3.90 6.46
C ALA A 203 16.84 5.18 7.29
N VAL A 204 15.62 5.64 7.58
CA VAL A 204 15.43 6.77 8.48
C VAL A 204 15.02 6.19 9.82
N ASP A 205 15.78 6.53 10.85
CA ASP A 205 15.36 6.26 12.21
C ASP A 205 14.09 7.08 12.46
N PHE A 206 13.03 6.42 12.91
CA PHE A 206 11.78 7.12 13.23
C PHE A 206 12.01 8.18 14.31
N SER A 207 13.05 8.04 15.14
CA SER A 207 13.45 8.98 16.19
C SER A 207 13.77 10.39 15.66
N ASP A 208 14.25 10.51 14.42
CA ASP A 208 14.58 11.81 13.80
C ASP A 208 13.37 12.47 13.11
N LEU A 209 12.33 11.67 12.81
CA LEU A 209 11.19 12.09 12.00
C LEU A 209 9.98 12.47 12.83
N VAL A 210 9.87 11.90 14.01
CA VAL A 210 8.69 12.06 14.83
C VAL A 210 9.08 13.05 15.93
N ASP A 211 8.44 14.23 15.97
CA ASP A 211 8.52 15.11 17.15
C ASP A 211 8.31 14.19 18.37
N SER A 212 9.24 14.18 19.34
CA SER A 212 9.36 13.15 20.37
C SER A 212 8.04 12.74 21.03
N ASP A 213 7.08 13.67 21.10
CA ASP A 213 5.72 13.47 21.61
C ASP A 213 4.90 12.42 20.85
N LEU A 214 5.01 12.34 19.51
CA LEU A 214 4.23 11.38 18.72
C LEU A 214 4.85 9.98 18.74
N LEU A 215 6.17 9.88 18.96
CA LEU A 215 6.87 8.63 19.23
C LEU A 215 6.55 8.11 20.63
N ALA A 216 6.42 9.01 21.62
CA ALA A 216 5.90 8.67 22.94
C ALA A 216 4.45 8.16 22.87
N SER A 217 3.63 8.70 21.97
CA SER A 217 2.26 8.20 21.73
C SER A 217 2.24 6.80 21.07
N LEU A 218 3.17 6.52 20.15
CA LEU A 218 3.31 5.20 19.52
C LEU A 218 3.98 4.15 20.43
N ARG A 219 4.84 4.55 21.38
CA ARG A 219 5.46 3.67 22.37
C ARG A 219 4.64 3.51 23.65
N GLY A 220 3.75 4.46 23.96
CA GLY A 220 2.94 4.52 25.18
C GLY A 220 1.55 3.89 25.10
N GLY A 221 1.25 3.13 24.04
CA GLY A 221 -0.06 2.50 23.78
C GLY A 221 -0.46 1.36 24.74
N VAL A 222 0.27 1.15 25.83
CA VAL A 222 -0.09 0.19 26.88
C VAL A 222 0.00 0.88 28.24
N GLY A 223 -1.12 1.49 28.66
CA GLY A 223 -1.36 1.82 30.07
C GLY A 223 -1.46 3.30 30.41
N ALA A 224 -2.57 3.96 30.05
CA ALA A 224 -3.16 5.06 30.83
C ALA A 224 -4.56 5.47 30.31
N ALA A 225 -5.40 4.53 29.88
CA ALA A 225 -6.85 4.77 29.82
C ALA A 225 -7.46 4.42 31.19
N GLY A 226 -7.00 5.15 32.20
CA GLY A 226 -7.48 5.12 33.57
C GLY A 226 -7.78 6.54 34.04
N HIS A 227 -8.34 7.37 33.16
CA HIS A 227 -9.05 8.55 33.63
C HIS A 227 -10.43 8.09 34.07
N ALA A 228 -10.55 7.94 35.38
CA ALA A 228 -11.82 7.86 36.07
C ALA A 228 -12.76 8.92 35.49
N GLU A 229 -13.85 8.43 34.93
CA GLU A 229 -15.06 9.18 34.64
C GLU A 229 -15.50 9.86 35.93
N ALA A 230 -15.25 11.17 36.03
CA ALA A 230 -15.78 11.97 37.11
C ALA A 230 -17.32 11.95 37.00
N PRO A 231 -18.06 11.63 38.08
CA PRO A 231 -19.51 11.62 38.03
C PRO A 231 -20.03 13.02 37.67
N ALA A 232 -20.90 13.03 36.66
CA ALA A 232 -21.57 14.22 36.16
C ALA A 232 -22.15 15.04 37.32
N GLN A 233 -21.67 16.27 37.48
CA GLN A 233 -22.38 17.27 38.26
C GLN A 233 -23.74 17.54 37.57
N PRO A 234 -24.87 17.40 38.27
CA PRO A 234 -26.15 17.79 37.72
C PRO A 234 -26.18 19.30 37.46
N PRO A 235 -26.86 19.75 36.39
CA PRO A 235 -26.94 21.17 36.05
C PRO A 235 -27.65 21.96 37.16
N PRO A 236 -27.17 23.17 37.50
CA PRO A 236 -27.82 24.00 38.48
C PRO A 236 -29.05 24.68 37.87
N GLY A 237 -30.23 24.40 38.42
CA GLY A 237 -31.35 25.32 38.42
C GLY A 237 -32.39 25.15 37.32
N GLU A 238 -33.26 24.16 37.47
CA GLU A 238 -34.68 24.33 37.12
C GLU A 238 -35.46 24.52 38.43
N ARG A 239 -35.80 25.78 38.71
CA ARG A 239 -36.79 26.13 39.73
C ARG A 239 -38.13 25.55 39.28
N GLN A 240 -38.61 24.54 39.98
CA GLN A 240 -40.02 24.15 39.91
C GLN A 240 -40.85 25.26 40.56
N ASP A 241 -41.43 26.12 39.73
CA ASP A 241 -42.54 26.97 40.13
C ASP A 241 -43.72 26.05 40.46
N GLN A 242 -43.98 25.91 41.77
CA GLN A 242 -45.19 25.29 42.28
C GLN A 242 -46.38 26.20 41.94
N LEU A 243 -47.08 25.87 40.86
CA LEU A 243 -48.42 26.36 40.60
C LEU A 243 -49.38 25.72 41.61
N ASN A 244 -49.64 26.49 42.65
CA ASN A 244 -50.69 26.31 43.62
C ASN A 244 -52.07 26.33 42.92
N VAL A 245 -52.74 25.18 42.85
CA VAL A 245 -54.15 25.10 42.43
C VAL A 245 -54.93 24.30 43.47
N GLY A 246 -55.81 24.98 44.17
CA GLY A 246 -56.75 24.44 45.16
C GLY A 246 -56.79 25.36 46.38
N ARG A 247 -57.92 25.92 46.82
CA ARG A 247 -59.34 25.71 46.51
C ARG A 247 -60.06 26.99 46.88
#